data_AF-A0A1W1W4W7-F1
#
_entry.id   AF-A0A1W1W4W7-F1
#
_cell.length_a   1.000
_cell.length_b   1.000
_cell.length_c   1.000
_cell.angle_alpha   90.00
_cell.angle_beta   90.00
_cell.angle_gamma   90.00
#
_symmetry.space_group_name_H-M   'P 1'
#
loop_
_entity.id
_entity.type
_entity.pdbx_description
1 polymer ?
#
loop_
_entity_poly.entity_id
_entity_poly.type
_entity_poly.pdbx_seq_one_letter_code
_entity_poly.pdbx_strand_id
1 'polypeptide(L)'
;ATAVARGDLSQKMTVNVKGEILELKNILNQMVDSLNIFGDEVTRVAREVGTEGKLGGQANVPRVGGTWKELTDNVNTMAANLTLQVRDIANVATAVAKGDLTQKIVVDVKGELLDLKDNINRMVDSLNIFAGEVTRVAREVGTEGILGGQANVPSVSGTWKDLTDNVNTMASNLT
;
A
#
# COMPACT_ATOMS: atom_id res chain seq x y z
N ALA A 1 -14.56 -16.88 -34.04
CA ALA A 1 -13.11 -16.60 -34.05
C ALA A 1 -12.83 -15.11 -34.25
N THR A 2 -13.31 -14.47 -35.33
CA THR A 2 -13.05 -13.04 -35.60
C THR A 2 -13.49 -12.10 -34.47
N ALA A 3 -14.64 -12.34 -33.83
CA ALA A 3 -15.12 -11.56 -32.70
C ALA A 3 -14.18 -11.67 -31.48
N VAL A 4 -13.87 -12.90 -31.06
CA VAL A 4 -12.92 -13.20 -29.97
C VAL A 4 -11.55 -12.56 -30.21
N ALA A 5 -11.03 -12.63 -31.44
CA ALA A 5 -9.75 -12.01 -31.79
C ALA A 5 -9.77 -10.47 -31.72
N ARG A 6 -10.95 -9.84 -31.79
CA ARG A 6 -11.15 -8.40 -31.59
C ARG A 6 -11.50 -8.05 -30.13
N GLY A 7 -11.49 -9.02 -29.22
CA GLY A 7 -11.87 -8.83 -27.82
C GLY A 7 -13.38 -8.84 -27.57
N ASP A 8 -14.21 -9.11 -28.57
CA ASP A 8 -15.64 -9.34 -28.36
C ASP A 8 -15.87 -10.79 -27.91
N LEU A 9 -15.87 -10.95 -26.59
CA LEU A 9 -16.05 -12.23 -25.92
C LEU A 9 -17.54 -12.56 -25.67
N SER A 10 -18.47 -11.66 -26.01
CA SER A 10 -19.92 -11.93 -25.90
C SER A 10 -20.41 -12.96 -26.93
N GLN A 11 -19.63 -13.17 -27.99
CA GLN A 11 -20.00 -14.00 -29.14
C GLN A 11 -19.60 -15.47 -28.93
N LYS A 12 -20.60 -16.35 -28.96
CA LYS A 12 -20.41 -17.81 -28.96
C LYS A 12 -20.65 -18.41 -30.33
N MET A 13 -20.06 -19.58 -30.57
CA MET A 13 -20.35 -20.38 -31.75
C MET A 13 -21.70 -21.08 -31.55
N THR A 14 -22.69 -20.77 -32.38
CA THR A 14 -24.09 -21.25 -32.24
C THR A 14 -24.48 -22.31 -33.27
N VAL A 15 -23.73 -22.44 -34.36
CA VAL A 15 -24.01 -23.35 -35.49
C VAL A 15 -24.22 -24.81 -35.04
N ASN A 16 -25.22 -25.49 -35.60
CA ASN A 16 -25.47 -26.90 -35.35
C ASN A 16 -24.43 -27.78 -36.05
N VAL A 17 -23.67 -28.52 -35.25
CA VAL A 17 -22.56 -29.38 -35.69
C VAL A 17 -22.62 -30.71 -34.95
N LYS A 18 -21.99 -31.75 -35.49
CA LYS A 18 -21.97 -33.11 -34.93
C LYS A 18 -20.54 -33.67 -34.93
N GLY A 19 -20.32 -34.76 -34.20
CA GLY A 19 -19.03 -35.44 -34.13
C GLY A 19 -17.92 -34.53 -33.57
N GLU A 20 -16.71 -34.67 -34.08
CA GLU A 20 -15.52 -33.91 -33.65
C GLU A 20 -15.70 -32.38 -33.75
N ILE A 21 -16.51 -31.90 -34.70
CA ILE A 21 -16.78 -30.46 -34.84
C ILE A 21 -17.65 -29.94 -33.67
N LEU A 22 -18.53 -30.79 -33.11
CA LEU A 22 -19.28 -30.45 -31.90
C LEU A 22 -18.36 -30.36 -30.68
N GLU A 23 -17.38 -31.25 -30.59
CA GLU A 23 -16.38 -31.21 -29.52
C GLU A 23 -15.52 -29.94 -29.62
N LEU A 24 -15.01 -29.62 -30.81
CA LEU A 24 -14.27 -28.37 -31.06
C LEU A 24 -15.12 -27.13 -30.74
N LYS A 25 -16.40 -27.12 -31.14
CA LYS A 25 -17.35 -26.05 -30.79
C LYS A 25 -17.43 -25.84 -29.29
N ASN A 26 -17.57 -26.93 -28.53
CA ASN A 26 -17.72 -26.87 -27.08
C ASN A 26 -16.42 -26.38 -26.42
N ILE A 27 -15.26 -26.87 -26.86
CA ILE A 27 -13.94 -26.42 -26.38
C ILE A 27 -13.76 -24.91 -26.63
N LEU A 28 -14.06 -24.44 -27.85
CA LEU A 28 -13.94 -23.01 -28.18
C LEU A 28 -14.90 -22.15 -27.36
N ASN A 29 -16.15 -22.58 -27.17
CA ASN A 29 -17.11 -21.85 -26.33
C ASN A 29 -16.67 -21.81 -24.86
N GLN A 30 -16.13 -22.91 -24.33
CA GLN A 30 -15.55 -22.92 -22.97
C GLN A 30 -14.35 -21.99 -22.84
N MET A 31 -13.48 -21.93 -23.85
CA MET A 31 -12.37 -20.97 -23.88
C MET A 31 -12.88 -19.53 -23.85
N VAL A 32 -13.91 -19.20 -24.62
CA VAL A 32 -14.54 -17.86 -24.61
C VAL A 32 -15.15 -17.55 -23.24
N ASP A 33 -15.78 -18.51 -22.59
CA ASP A 33 -16.32 -18.32 -21.24
C ASP A 33 -15.23 -18.04 -20.21
N SER A 34 -14.12 -18.79 -20.25
CA SER A 34 -12.98 -18.55 -19.36
C SER A 34 -12.33 -17.18 -19.62
N LEU A 35 -12.22 -16.76 -20.88
CA LEU A 35 -11.71 -15.44 -21.26
C LEU A 35 -12.58 -14.30 -20.73
N ASN A 36 -13.91 -14.43 -20.83
CA ASN A 36 -14.84 -13.43 -20.29
C ASN A 36 -14.64 -13.26 -18.78
N ILE A 37 -14.70 -14.38 -18.05
CA ILE A 37 -14.60 -14.34 -16.59
C ILE A 37 -13.24 -13.78 -16.16
N PHE A 38 -12.16 -14.18 -16.83
CA PHE A 38 -10.84 -13.64 -16.55
C PHE A 38 -10.78 -12.12 -16.78
N GLY A 39 -11.30 -11.64 -17.92
CA GLY A 39 -11.36 -10.21 -18.22
C GLY A 39 -12.11 -9.42 -17.16
N ASP A 40 -13.31 -9.88 -16.80
CA ASP A 40 -14.15 -9.24 -15.79
C ASP A 40 -13.46 -9.20 -14.41
N GLU A 41 -12.85 -10.31 -13.99
CA GLU A 41 -12.17 -10.40 -12.70
C GLU A 41 -10.92 -9.51 -12.63
N VAL A 42 -10.11 -9.47 -13.70
CA VAL A 42 -8.93 -8.59 -13.76
C VAL A 42 -9.36 -7.13 -13.74
N THR A 43 -10.37 -6.75 -14.53
CA THR A 43 -10.92 -5.38 -14.50
C THR A 43 -11.46 -5.02 -13.12
N ARG A 44 -12.16 -5.95 -12.46
CA ARG A 44 -12.71 -5.74 -11.12
C ARG A 44 -11.60 -5.53 -10.09
N VAL A 45 -10.60 -6.41 -10.03
CA VAL A 45 -9.49 -6.32 -9.07
C VAL A 45 -8.66 -5.06 -9.30
N ALA A 46 -8.36 -4.73 -10.56
CA ALA A 46 -7.61 -3.52 -10.90
C ALA A 46 -8.35 -2.25 -10.43
N ARG A 47 -9.68 -2.21 -10.62
CA ARG A 47 -10.51 -1.09 -10.15
C ARG A 47 -10.58 -1.04 -8.62
N GLU A 48 -10.86 -2.16 -7.95
CA GLU A 48 -11.00 -2.20 -6.49
C GLU A 48 -9.69 -1.84 -5.78
N VAL A 49 -8.59 -2.53 -6.11
CA VAL A 49 -7.30 -2.36 -5.41
C VAL A 49 -6.57 -1.12 -5.92
N GLY A 50 -6.55 -0.90 -7.24
CA GLY A 50 -5.75 0.16 -7.86
C GLY A 50 -6.43 1.52 -7.94
N THR A 51 -7.76 1.60 -7.98
CA THR A 51 -8.48 2.88 -8.13
C THR A 51 -9.32 3.23 -6.91
N GLU A 52 -10.08 2.28 -6.36
CA GLU A 52 -10.97 2.53 -5.23
C GLU A 52 -10.26 2.41 -3.87
N GLY A 53 -9.04 1.87 -3.84
CA GLY A 53 -8.29 1.61 -2.60
C GLY A 53 -8.93 0.54 -1.70
N LYS A 54 -9.83 -0.30 -2.25
CA LYS A 54 -10.40 -1.46 -1.56
C LYS A 54 -9.38 -2.60 -1.54
N LEU A 55 -8.47 -2.52 -0.56
CA LEU A 55 -7.39 -3.47 -0.40
C LEU A 55 -7.90 -4.86 0.01
N GLY A 56 -7.34 -5.92 -0.58
CA GLY A 56 -7.70 -7.32 -0.32
C GLY A 56 -8.52 -7.99 -1.43
N GLY A 57 -8.83 -7.26 -2.51
CA GLY A 57 -9.47 -7.85 -3.70
C GLY A 57 -8.57 -8.89 -4.37
N GLN A 58 -9.16 -10.03 -4.72
CA GLN A 58 -8.50 -11.12 -5.47
C GLN A 58 -9.41 -11.59 -6.59
N ALA A 59 -8.81 -11.94 -7.73
CA ALA A 59 -9.46 -12.51 -8.88
C ALA A 59 -9.79 -13.98 -8.62
N ASN A 60 -11.02 -14.38 -8.93
CA ASN A 60 -11.47 -15.76 -8.86
C ASN A 60 -11.99 -16.23 -10.21
N VAL A 61 -11.13 -16.91 -10.96
CA VAL A 61 -11.47 -17.45 -12.28
C VAL A 61 -11.62 -18.97 -12.17
N PRO A 62 -12.84 -19.52 -12.20
CA PRO A 62 -13.06 -20.95 -12.01
C PRO A 62 -12.62 -21.74 -13.24
N ARG A 63 -12.23 -23.00 -13.03
CA ARG A 63 -11.94 -23.97 -14.11
C ARG A 63 -10.80 -23.55 -15.06
N VAL A 64 -9.86 -22.74 -14.57
CA VAL A 64 -8.63 -22.40 -15.30
C VAL A 64 -7.45 -23.29 -14.89
N GLY A 65 -6.65 -23.67 -15.88
CA GLY A 65 -5.38 -24.38 -15.72
C GLY A 65 -4.31 -23.80 -16.65
N GLY A 66 -3.08 -24.26 -16.52
CA GLY A 66 -1.95 -23.77 -17.31
C GLY A 66 -1.78 -22.25 -17.20
N THR A 67 -1.50 -21.60 -18.32
CA THR A 67 -1.23 -20.15 -18.41
C THR A 67 -2.31 -19.28 -17.78
N TRP A 68 -3.60 -19.66 -17.88
CA TRP A 68 -4.70 -18.88 -17.29
C TRP A 68 -4.64 -18.85 -15.76
N LYS A 69 -4.27 -19.98 -15.16
CA LYS A 69 -4.09 -20.07 -13.72
C LYS A 69 -2.89 -19.22 -13.30
N GLU A 70 -1.76 -19.33 -14.01
CA GLU A 70 -0.56 -18.54 -13.72
C GLU A 70 -0.84 -17.03 -13.80
N LEU A 71 -1.58 -16.56 -14.81
CA LEU A 71 -1.95 -15.15 -14.93
C LEU A 71 -2.86 -14.70 -13.78
N THR A 72 -3.83 -15.52 -13.38
CA THR A 72 -4.71 -15.24 -12.23
C THR A 72 -3.91 -15.16 -10.93
N ASP A 73 -3.01 -16.12 -10.71
CA ASP A 73 -2.14 -16.17 -9.53
C ASP A 73 -1.18 -14.97 -9.48
N ASN A 74 -0.67 -14.52 -10.63
CA ASN A 74 0.18 -13.33 -10.73
C ASN A 74 -0.58 -12.04 -10.38
N VAL A 75 -1.80 -11.87 -10.90
CA VAL A 75 -2.67 -10.73 -10.53
C VAL A 75 -2.98 -10.74 -9.04
N ASN A 76 -3.29 -11.91 -8.48
CA ASN A 76 -3.55 -12.07 -7.05
C ASN A 76 -2.32 -11.77 -6.20
N THR A 77 -1.13 -12.20 -6.62
CA THR A 77 0.13 -11.91 -5.94
C THR A 77 0.40 -10.41 -5.93
N MET A 78 0.20 -9.73 -7.06
CA MET A 78 0.35 -8.27 -7.17
C MET A 78 -0.63 -7.53 -6.25
N ALA A 79 -1.92 -7.89 -6.31
CA ALA A 79 -2.96 -7.28 -5.48
C ALA A 79 -2.72 -7.51 -3.98
N ALA A 80 -2.27 -8.71 -3.60
CA ALA A 80 -1.95 -9.05 -2.21
C ALA A 80 -0.73 -8.27 -1.70
N ASN A 81 0.34 -8.16 -2.51
CA ASN A 81 1.52 -7.39 -2.14
C ASN A 81 1.17 -5.91 -1.93
N LEU A 82 0.48 -5.27 -2.88
CA LEU A 82 0.03 -3.88 -2.75
C LEU A 82 -0.87 -3.70 -1.51
N THR A 83 -1.78 -4.63 -1.28
CA THR A 83 -2.66 -4.63 -0.11
C THR A 83 -1.88 -4.64 1.21
N LEU A 84 -0.94 -5.56 1.37
CA LEU A 84 -0.16 -5.70 2.60
C LEU A 84 0.70 -4.46 2.83
N GLN A 85 1.38 -3.99 1.79
CA GLN A 85 2.33 -2.88 1.86
C GLN A 85 1.63 -1.56 2.18
N VAL A 86 0.55 -1.23 1.47
CA VAL A 86 -0.21 0.01 1.70
C VAL A 86 -0.95 -0.02 3.04
N ARG A 87 -1.46 -1.18 3.46
CA ARG A 87 -2.17 -1.30 4.75
C ARG A 87 -1.23 -1.11 5.94
N ASP A 88 -0.01 -1.63 5.90
CA ASP A 88 0.98 -1.43 6.98
C ASP A 88 1.35 0.06 7.10
N ILE A 89 1.60 0.72 5.97
CA ILE A 89 1.86 2.17 5.91
C ILE A 89 0.67 2.96 6.51
N ALA A 90 -0.55 2.64 6.11
CA ALA A 90 -1.75 3.32 6.61
C ALA A 90 -1.94 3.14 8.13
N ASN A 91 -1.62 1.96 8.66
CA ASN A 91 -1.70 1.69 10.10
C ASN A 91 -0.70 2.57 10.88
N VAL A 92 0.55 2.64 10.42
CA VAL A 92 1.59 3.46 11.07
C VAL A 92 1.26 4.94 10.98
N ALA A 93 0.81 5.42 9.81
CA ALA A 93 0.37 6.81 9.67
C ALA A 93 -0.82 7.14 10.60
N THR A 94 -1.77 6.20 10.76
CA THR A 94 -2.90 6.35 11.69
C THR A 94 -2.43 6.37 13.15
N ALA A 95 -1.46 5.54 13.52
CA ALA A 95 -0.90 5.51 14.87
C ALA A 95 -0.19 6.83 15.20
N VAL A 96 0.65 7.32 14.29
CA VAL A 96 1.33 8.62 14.41
C VAL A 96 0.33 9.76 14.54
N ALA A 97 -0.74 9.76 13.74
CA ALA A 97 -1.80 10.77 13.83
C ALA A 97 -2.54 10.74 15.19
N LYS A 98 -2.54 9.59 15.88
CA LYS A 98 -3.08 9.44 17.25
C LYS A 98 -2.02 9.70 18.34
N GLY A 99 -0.81 10.08 17.97
CA GLY A 99 0.30 10.33 18.90
C GLY A 99 1.06 9.08 19.34
N ASP A 100 0.79 7.91 18.76
CA ASP A 100 1.58 6.70 19.00
C ASP A 100 2.78 6.67 18.04
N LEU A 101 3.93 7.09 18.56
CA LEU A 101 5.21 7.14 17.84
C LEU A 101 6.06 5.87 18.04
N THR A 102 5.49 4.82 18.66
CA THR A 102 6.17 3.53 18.85
C THR A 102 6.01 2.60 17.64
N GLN A 103 5.03 2.87 16.78
CA GLN A 103 4.74 2.04 15.62
C GLN A 103 5.72 2.32 14.46
N LYS A 104 6.11 1.26 13.77
CA LYS A 104 7.00 1.30 12.59
C LYS A 104 6.44 0.43 11.50
N ILE A 105 6.74 0.79 10.26
CA ILE A 105 6.47 -0.07 9.11
C ILE A 105 7.48 -1.21 9.18
N VAL A 106 6.99 -2.44 9.24
CA VAL A 106 7.82 -3.64 9.40
C VAL A 106 7.76 -4.57 8.20
N VAL A 107 6.71 -4.45 7.37
CA VAL A 107 6.55 -5.27 6.17
C VAL A 107 7.78 -5.19 5.25
N ASP A 108 8.16 -6.32 4.65
CA ASP A 108 9.25 -6.38 3.68
C ASP A 108 8.80 -5.76 2.35
N VAL A 109 9.60 -4.81 1.86
CA VAL A 109 9.32 -4.00 0.68
C VAL A 109 10.63 -3.76 -0.08
N LYS A 110 10.51 -3.53 -1.38
CA LYS A 110 11.64 -3.31 -2.29
C LYS A 110 11.36 -2.12 -3.18
N GLY A 111 12.41 -1.56 -3.77
CA GLY A 111 12.32 -0.42 -4.69
C GLY A 111 11.68 0.80 -4.02
N GLU A 112 10.80 1.49 -4.75
CA GLU A 112 10.16 2.74 -4.28
C GLU A 112 9.40 2.60 -2.96
N LEU A 113 8.84 1.41 -2.67
CA LEU A 113 8.15 1.17 -1.40
C LEU A 113 9.11 1.01 -0.22
N LEU A 114 10.34 0.56 -0.45
CA LEU A 114 11.38 0.57 0.57
C LEU A 114 11.79 2.00 0.91
N ASP A 115 11.98 2.85 -0.10
CA ASP A 115 12.29 4.26 0.12
C ASP A 115 11.15 4.96 0.89
N LEU A 116 9.90 4.66 0.56
CA LEU A 116 8.74 5.16 1.29
C LEU A 116 8.72 4.69 2.75
N LYS A 117 8.93 3.38 2.99
CA LYS A 117 9.03 2.80 4.34
C LYS A 117 10.11 3.51 5.16
N ASP A 118 11.30 3.66 4.60
CA ASP A 118 12.45 4.25 5.31
C ASP A 118 12.20 5.73 5.62
N ASN A 119 11.62 6.49 4.68
CA ASN A 119 11.29 7.88 4.90
C ASN A 119 10.22 8.07 5.99
N ILE A 120 9.17 7.25 5.99
CA ILE A 120 8.14 7.29 7.04
C ILE A 120 8.73 6.87 8.38
N ASN A 121 9.50 5.78 8.44
CA ASN A 121 10.12 5.33 9.69
C ASN A 121 11.06 6.40 10.26
N ARG A 122 11.89 7.05 9.43
CA ARG A 122 12.73 8.18 9.85
C ARG A 122 11.90 9.36 10.38
N MET A 123 10.79 9.69 9.71
CA MET A 123 9.87 10.73 10.20
C MET A 123 9.33 10.40 11.59
N VAL A 124 8.95 9.13 11.84
CA VAL A 124 8.50 8.68 13.17
C VAL A 124 9.61 8.79 14.21
N ASP A 125 10.86 8.44 13.86
CA ASP A 125 12.00 8.60 14.78
C ASP A 125 12.22 10.06 15.16
N SER A 126 12.24 10.97 14.18
CA SER A 126 12.40 12.40 14.41
C SER A 126 11.30 12.97 15.30
N LEU A 127 10.04 12.58 15.04
CA LEU A 127 8.89 12.94 15.88
C LEU A 127 9.06 12.47 17.32
N ASN A 128 9.49 11.22 17.51
CA ASN A 128 9.65 10.63 18.84
C ASN A 128 10.75 11.33 19.64
N ILE A 129 11.90 11.60 19.01
CA ILE A 129 12.99 12.34 19.65
C ILE A 129 12.54 13.76 20.00
N PHE A 130 11.91 14.47 19.06
CA PHE A 130 11.44 15.83 19.30
C PHE A 130 10.43 15.89 20.45
N ALA A 131 9.46 14.97 20.49
CA ALA A 131 8.48 14.90 21.59
C ALA A 131 9.15 14.66 22.95
N GLY A 132 10.17 13.78 22.99
CA GLY A 132 10.97 13.54 24.18
C GLY A 132 11.73 14.78 24.65
N GLU A 133 12.42 15.46 23.73
CA GLU A 133 13.20 16.66 24.03
C GLU A 133 12.32 17.82 24.51
N VAL A 134 11.19 18.07 23.86
CA VAL A 134 10.24 19.10 24.30
C VAL A 134 9.70 18.79 25.70
N THR A 135 9.32 17.53 25.96
CA THR A 135 8.83 17.12 27.29
C THR A 135 9.90 17.31 28.35
N ARG A 136 11.15 16.94 28.04
CA ARG A 136 12.28 17.07 28.95
C ARG A 136 12.58 18.53 29.29
N VAL A 137 12.75 19.39 28.27
CA VAL A 137 13.05 20.81 28.45
C VAL A 137 11.91 21.53 29.19
N ALA A 138 10.65 21.24 28.84
CA ALA A 138 9.51 21.81 29.53
C ALA A 138 9.48 21.44 31.02
N ARG A 139 9.83 20.20 31.39
CA ARG A 139 9.91 19.77 32.80
C ARG A 139 11.07 20.46 33.52
N GLU A 140 12.27 20.46 32.93
CA GLU A 140 13.47 21.06 33.55
C GLU A 140 13.26 22.55 33.82
N VAL A 141 12.83 23.29 32.80
CA VAL A 141 12.71 24.74 32.88
C VAL A 141 11.43 25.18 33.60
N GLY A 142 10.30 24.52 33.33
CA GLY A 142 8.99 24.92 33.83
C GLY A 142 8.64 24.40 35.22
N THR A 143 9.12 23.21 35.59
CA THR A 143 8.76 22.55 36.85
C THR A 143 9.92 22.46 37.83
N GLU A 144 11.12 22.13 37.34
CA GLU A 144 12.29 21.90 38.21
C GLU A 144 13.12 23.17 38.44
N GLY A 145 12.84 24.25 37.69
CA GLY A 145 13.57 25.51 37.79
C GLY A 145 15.02 25.40 37.33
N ILE A 146 15.37 24.35 36.57
CA ILE A 146 16.68 24.17 35.96
C ILE A 146 16.70 24.99 34.68
N LEU A 147 17.28 26.18 34.79
CA LEU A 147 17.33 27.13 33.68
C LEU A 147 18.50 26.81 32.73
N GLY A 148 18.32 27.12 31.45
CA GLY A 148 19.35 26.91 30.41
C GLY A 148 19.34 25.53 29.75
N GLY A 149 18.34 24.67 30.04
CA GLY A 149 18.15 23.41 29.34
C GLY A 149 17.87 23.62 27.85
N GLN A 150 18.60 22.91 26.98
CA GLN A 150 18.44 23.00 25.52
C GLN A 150 17.97 21.66 24.97
N ALA A 151 16.99 21.69 24.07
CA ALA A 151 16.58 20.59 23.23
C ALA A 151 17.70 20.26 22.23
N ASN A 152 18.05 18.98 22.13
CA ASN A 152 19.01 18.47 21.17
C ASN A 152 18.36 17.38 20.31
N VAL A 153 17.89 17.77 19.13
CA VAL A 153 17.32 16.83 18.16
C VAL A 153 18.32 16.64 17.02
N PRO A 154 18.98 15.47 16.91
CA PRO A 154 20.03 15.26 15.93
C PRO A 154 19.48 15.26 14.50
N SER A 155 20.31 15.71 13.55
CA SER A 155 20.05 15.61 12.10
C SER A 155 18.75 16.29 11.62
N VAL A 156 18.23 17.27 12.36
CA VAL A 156 17.07 18.06 11.94
C VAL A 156 17.44 19.18 10.96
N SER A 157 16.55 19.44 10.02
CA SER A 157 16.64 20.53 9.04
C SER A 157 15.26 21.10 8.74
N GLY A 158 15.21 22.27 8.09
CA GLY A 158 13.96 22.98 7.79
C GLY A 158 13.13 23.22 9.05
N THR A 159 11.83 22.96 8.97
CA THR A 159 10.88 23.20 10.08
C THR A 159 11.28 22.51 11.39
N TRP A 160 11.90 21.33 11.35
CA TRP A 160 12.34 20.63 12.55
C TRP A 160 13.46 21.37 13.29
N LYS A 161 14.37 21.98 12.52
CA LYS A 161 15.43 22.81 13.08
C LYS A 161 14.85 24.08 13.69
N ASP A 162 13.97 24.76 12.97
CA ASP A 162 13.34 25.99 13.44
C ASP A 162 12.58 25.76 14.76
N LEU A 163 11.85 24.64 14.86
CA LEU A 163 11.14 24.26 16.10
C LEU A 163 12.11 24.00 17.26
N THR A 164 13.23 23.33 17.00
CA THR A 164 14.25 23.06 18.03
C THR A 164 14.89 24.37 18.51
N ASP A 165 15.24 25.25 17.58
CA ASP A 165 15.84 26.56 17.88
C ASP A 165 14.84 27.45 18.67
N ASN A 166 13.54 27.38 18.35
CA ASN A 166 12.49 28.09 19.09
C ASN A 166 12.35 27.60 20.54
N VAL A 167 12.37 26.28 20.77
CA VAL A 167 12.35 25.70 22.13
C VAL A 167 13.58 26.16 22.92
N ASN A 168 14.75 26.16 22.30
CA ASN A 168 15.99 26.63 22.91
C ASN A 168 15.94 28.12 23.24
N THR A 169 15.42 28.95 22.34
CA THR A 169 15.23 30.39 22.56
C THR A 169 14.30 30.67 23.74
N MET A 170 13.19 29.91 23.84
CA MET A 170 12.27 30.03 24.97
C MET A 170 12.96 29.69 26.29
N ALA A 171 13.73 28.59 26.33
CA ALA A 171 14.43 28.16 27.53
C ALA A 171 15.54 29.14 27.96
N SER A 172 16.26 29.75 27.01
CA SER A 172 17.30 30.74 27.30
C SER A 172 16.76 32.08 27.77
N ASN A 173 15.53 32.45 27.39
CA ASN A 173 14.92 33.70 27.87
C ASN A 173 14.54 33.67 29.36
N LEU A 174 14.65 32.50 30.01
CA LEU A 174 14.35 32.32 31.44
C LEU A 174 15.60 32.32 32.32
N THR A 175 16.81 32.29 31.73
CA THR A 175 18.11 32.53 32.40
C THR A 175 18.54 33.98 32.29
#